data_AF-A0A369TP41-F1
#
_entry.id   AF-A0A369TP41-F1
#
_cell.length_a   1.000
_cell.length_b   1.000
_cell.length_c   1.000
_cell.angle_alpha   90.00
_cell.angle_beta   90.00
_cell.angle_gamma   90.00
#
_symmetry.space_group_name_H-M   'P 1'
#
loop_
_entity.id
_entity.type
_entity.pdbx_description
1 polymer ?
#
loop_
_entity_poly.entity_id
_entity_poly.type
_entity_poly.pdbx_seq_one_letter_code
_entity_poly.pdbx_strand_id
1 'polypeptide(L)'
;MRSFTARLSPVLQALRPVASPAAPTRRPRPEPGPANIEIAVRDLTRDELEATRVFAQGQHLARQENWVELGRLVRTFDTQRRRTSGGRSLADLLAAGARADAVEAGRDAVRRGDVRAANDPIEALEEVLRELCEDHGVATVVARAHMDIGQAWLGDSPRDAVPAARKAAFLGHYRAAARIVDRFDPFLLDAPGLAALRCGLLDADSRPSLRMADDYEDLIDLDPQNDGALRQFGRHLLPRWYGSYEALDAEARRTAARTGEVWGAGAYTWIYFDAVALDPMAFRRLDAEFFVEGLHDILDRRDDQHTANVMAAYTGLTLSGMAAPGSARGRIAGCFDWILRDHLREIHPLVWAAAPAASHEKPVKGTEDGTRRGRVRALSAIAEHFAADILAGGRVVFSDDGPQVTP
;
A
#
# COMPACT_ATOMS: atom_id res chain seq x y z
N MET A 1 -11.56 18.78 -52.27
CA MET A 1 -12.93 19.30 -52.49
C MET A 1 -13.87 18.09 -52.46
N ARG A 2 -14.86 17.91 -51.58
CA ARG A 2 -15.62 18.83 -50.72
C ARG A 2 -15.90 18.20 -49.35
N SER A 3 -15.92 19.07 -48.36
CA SER A 3 -16.44 18.94 -47.00
C SER A 3 -17.84 18.31 -46.93
N PHE A 4 -18.07 17.47 -45.92
CA PHE A 4 -19.36 17.40 -45.23
C PHE A 4 -19.14 17.24 -43.71
N THR A 5 -19.36 18.36 -43.03
CA THR A 5 -19.54 18.52 -41.59
C THR A 5 -20.88 18.00 -41.09
N ALA A 6 -20.86 17.56 -39.82
CA ALA A 6 -21.94 17.48 -38.85
C ALA A 6 -22.96 16.34 -38.96
N ARG A 7 -22.99 15.49 -37.92
CA ARG A 7 -23.98 15.59 -36.83
C ARG A 7 -23.60 14.66 -35.67
N LEU A 8 -23.03 15.25 -34.62
CA LEU A 8 -22.95 14.68 -33.28
C LEU A 8 -24.22 15.06 -32.50
N SER A 9 -24.91 14.07 -31.92
CA SER A 9 -25.81 14.11 -30.74
C SER A 9 -26.99 13.12 -30.91
N PRO A 10 -27.60 12.55 -29.84
CA PRO A 10 -27.45 12.87 -28.41
C PRO A 10 -27.45 11.62 -27.50
N VAL A 11 -26.29 11.17 -27.00
CA VAL A 11 -26.24 10.21 -25.86
C VAL A 11 -25.59 10.84 -24.62
N LEU A 12 -25.06 12.07 -24.74
CA LEU A 12 -24.39 12.79 -23.66
C LEU A 12 -25.29 13.78 -22.89
N GLN A 13 -26.62 13.66 -22.98
CA GLN A 13 -27.56 14.59 -22.32
C GLN A 13 -28.65 13.92 -21.47
N ALA A 14 -28.43 12.68 -21.03
CA ALA A 14 -29.37 11.94 -20.15
C ALA A 14 -28.83 11.66 -18.73
N LEU A 15 -27.79 12.37 -18.27
CA LEU A 15 -27.27 12.25 -16.90
C LEU A 15 -27.09 13.62 -16.24
N ARG A 16 -28.10 14.50 -16.37
CA ARG A 16 -28.24 15.64 -15.45
C ARG A 16 -29.10 15.19 -14.28
N PRO A 17 -28.56 15.07 -13.05
CA PRO A 17 -29.42 15.04 -11.88
C PRO A 17 -30.09 16.40 -11.75
N VAL A 18 -31.42 16.41 -11.68
CA VAL A 18 -32.18 17.56 -11.20
C VAL A 18 -31.82 17.71 -9.72
N ALA A 19 -30.93 18.67 -9.42
CA ALA A 19 -30.61 19.00 -8.05
C ALA A 19 -31.81 19.72 -7.43
N SER A 20 -32.53 19.04 -6.53
CA SER A 20 -33.34 19.72 -5.52
C SER A 20 -32.43 20.58 -4.63
N PRO A 21 -32.88 21.75 -4.15
CA PRO A 21 -32.08 22.55 -3.23
C PRO A 21 -31.86 21.74 -1.96
N ALA A 22 -30.63 21.28 -1.76
CA ALA A 22 -30.21 20.60 -0.54
C ALA A 22 -30.34 21.61 0.62
N ALA A 23 -31.09 21.24 1.65
CA ALA A 23 -31.05 21.92 2.94
C ALA A 23 -29.59 22.02 3.39
N PRO A 24 -29.18 23.10 4.09
CA PRO A 24 -27.79 23.30 4.48
C PRO A 24 -27.31 22.08 5.25
N THR A 25 -26.40 21.31 4.65
CA THR A 25 -25.73 20.18 5.28
C THR A 25 -24.95 20.72 6.46
N ARG A 26 -25.53 20.57 7.65
CA ARG A 26 -24.88 20.84 8.92
C ARG A 26 -23.55 20.09 8.93
N ARG A 27 -22.43 20.83 9.02
CA ARG A 27 -21.10 20.24 9.20
C ARG A 27 -21.20 19.16 10.29
N PRO A 28 -20.71 17.93 10.06
CA PRO A 28 -20.68 16.92 11.10
C PRO A 28 -19.94 17.50 12.30
N ARG A 29 -20.59 17.46 13.46
CA ARG A 29 -19.99 17.92 14.71
C ARG A 29 -18.88 16.92 15.04
N PRO A 30 -17.63 17.35 15.30
CA PRO A 30 -16.59 16.42 15.71
C PRO A 30 -17.07 15.71 16.97
N GLU A 31 -17.17 14.38 16.93
CA GLU A 31 -17.24 13.62 18.18
C GLU A 31 -15.96 13.93 18.97
N PRO A 32 -16.00 14.15 20.28
CA PRO A 32 -14.82 14.58 21.00
C PRO A 32 -13.81 13.44 21.04
N GLY A 33 -12.54 13.75 20.74
CA GLY A 33 -11.42 12.98 21.28
C GLY A 33 -11.37 13.10 22.81
N PRO A 34 -10.27 12.71 23.49
CA PRO A 34 -10.05 13.23 24.83
C PRO A 34 -10.27 14.75 24.77
N ALA A 35 -11.11 15.31 25.65
CA ALA A 35 -11.74 16.64 25.51
C ALA A 35 -10.75 17.82 25.34
N ASN A 36 -9.46 17.54 25.43
CA ASN A 36 -8.33 18.45 25.43
C ASN A 36 -7.46 18.33 24.17
N ILE A 37 -7.90 17.62 23.12
CA ILE A 37 -7.19 17.57 21.81
C ILE A 37 -8.13 17.94 20.68
N GLU A 38 -7.80 19.01 19.96
CA GLU A 38 -8.50 19.48 18.78
C GLU A 38 -7.59 19.38 17.55
N ILE A 39 -7.87 18.39 16.69
CA ILE A 39 -7.22 18.19 15.40
C ILE A 39 -8.27 17.71 14.39
N ALA A 40 -8.14 18.13 13.13
CA ALA A 40 -9.05 17.69 12.09
C ALA A 40 -8.92 16.16 11.88
N VAL A 41 -10.04 15.45 11.81
CA VAL A 41 -10.07 14.01 11.51
C VAL A 41 -10.73 13.81 10.15
N ARG A 42 -10.04 13.14 9.23
CA ARG A 42 -10.53 12.82 7.89
C ARG A 42 -10.83 11.33 7.79
N ASP A 43 -12.05 10.95 8.14
CA ASP A 43 -12.50 9.56 8.07
C ASP A 43 -12.52 9.00 6.64
N LEU A 44 -12.68 9.88 5.65
CA LEU A 44 -12.58 9.57 4.23
C LEU A 44 -11.66 10.57 3.52
N THR A 45 -10.48 10.11 3.15
CA THR A 45 -9.44 10.93 2.53
C THR A 45 -9.63 11.02 1.01
N ARG A 46 -8.96 12.00 0.38
CA ARG A 46 -8.91 12.10 -1.10
C ARG A 46 -8.32 10.83 -1.72
N ASP A 47 -7.29 10.28 -1.09
CA ASP A 47 -6.63 9.05 -1.51
C ASP A 47 -7.61 7.86 -1.56
N GLU A 48 -8.44 7.70 -0.53
CA GLU A 48 -9.46 6.64 -0.45
C GLU A 48 -10.57 6.80 -1.48
N LEU A 49 -11.02 8.03 -1.73
CA LEU A 49 -12.00 8.33 -2.77
C LEU A 49 -11.45 8.00 -4.16
N GLU A 50 -10.22 8.42 -4.46
CA GLU A 50 -9.56 8.13 -5.73
C GLU A 50 -9.37 6.62 -5.93
N ALA A 51 -8.90 5.91 -4.90
CA ALA A 51 -8.71 4.46 -4.96
C ALA A 51 -10.01 3.69 -5.17
N THR A 52 -11.07 4.05 -4.43
CA THR A 52 -12.40 3.43 -4.57
C THR A 52 -12.95 3.63 -5.98
N ARG A 53 -12.79 4.83 -6.53
CA ARG A 53 -13.25 5.16 -7.89
C ARG A 53 -12.50 4.33 -8.95
N VAL A 54 -11.18 4.24 -8.86
CA VAL A 54 -10.36 3.50 -9.85
C VAL A 54 -10.59 2.00 -9.75
N PHE A 55 -10.74 1.46 -8.54
CA PHE A 55 -11.15 0.08 -8.34
C PHE A 55 -12.52 -0.19 -8.98
N ALA A 56 -13.53 0.65 -8.70
CA ALA A 56 -14.86 0.50 -9.29
C ALA A 56 -14.85 0.59 -10.81
N GLN A 57 -13.98 1.44 -11.38
CA GLN A 57 -13.78 1.53 -12.84
C GLN A 57 -13.27 0.21 -13.42
N GLY A 58 -12.28 -0.42 -12.79
CA GLY A 58 -11.73 -1.70 -13.25
C GLY A 58 -12.78 -2.81 -13.22
N GLN A 59 -13.54 -2.89 -12.12
CA GLN A 59 -14.63 -3.86 -11.98
C GLN A 59 -15.73 -3.63 -13.03
N HIS A 60 -16.08 -2.36 -13.27
CA HIS A 60 -17.09 -2.01 -14.27
C HIS A 60 -16.68 -2.44 -15.69
N LEU A 61 -15.43 -2.17 -16.08
CA LEU A 61 -14.92 -2.55 -17.40
C LEU A 61 -14.89 -4.07 -17.60
N ALA A 62 -14.43 -4.82 -16.58
CA ALA A 62 -14.42 -6.28 -16.62
C ALA A 62 -15.85 -6.86 -16.76
N ARG A 63 -16.82 -6.36 -15.99
CA ARG A 63 -18.24 -6.78 -16.08
C ARG A 63 -18.91 -6.47 -17.41
N GLN A 64 -18.35 -5.57 -18.20
CA GLN A 64 -18.83 -5.22 -19.53
C GLN A 64 -18.05 -5.93 -20.65
N GLU A 65 -17.16 -6.88 -20.29
CA GLU A 65 -16.23 -7.54 -21.22
C GLU A 65 -15.37 -6.55 -22.02
N ASN A 66 -15.16 -5.32 -21.50
CA ASN A 66 -14.40 -4.28 -22.18
C ASN A 66 -12.90 -4.39 -21.88
N TRP A 67 -12.34 -5.57 -22.17
CA TRP A 67 -10.97 -5.95 -21.84
C TRP A 67 -9.91 -5.20 -22.66
N VAL A 68 -10.25 -4.78 -23.88
CA VAL A 68 -9.37 -3.94 -24.73
C VAL A 68 -9.08 -2.60 -24.05
N GLU A 69 -10.14 -1.90 -23.60
CA GLU A 69 -9.98 -0.60 -22.94
C GLU A 69 -9.35 -0.76 -21.55
N LEU A 70 -9.73 -1.81 -20.80
CA LEU A 70 -9.11 -2.11 -19.51
C LEU A 70 -7.60 -2.31 -19.67
N GLY A 71 -7.17 -3.19 -20.57
CA GLY A 71 -5.75 -3.45 -20.81
C GLY A 71 -5.01 -2.16 -21.16
N ARG A 72 -5.58 -1.35 -22.08
CA ARG A 72 -5.00 -0.07 -22.48
C ARG A 72 -4.83 0.88 -21.29
N LEU A 73 -5.83 0.98 -20.42
CA LEU A 73 -5.79 1.84 -19.24
C LEU A 73 -4.78 1.36 -18.20
N VAL A 74 -4.70 0.05 -17.95
CA VAL A 74 -3.69 -0.54 -17.04
C VAL A 74 -2.29 -0.16 -17.51
N ARG A 75 -1.96 -0.40 -18.79
CA ARG A 75 -0.66 -0.02 -19.36
C ARG A 75 -0.39 1.48 -19.27
N THR A 76 -1.38 2.29 -19.63
CA THR A 76 -1.24 3.74 -19.63
C THR A 76 -0.91 4.25 -18.22
N PHE A 77 -1.60 3.75 -17.20
CA PHE A 77 -1.34 4.14 -15.82
C PHE A 77 0.01 3.63 -15.31
N ASP A 78 0.42 2.43 -15.73
CA ASP A 78 1.69 1.82 -15.34
C ASP A 78 2.89 2.58 -15.91
N THR A 79 2.92 2.79 -17.23
CA THR A 79 3.96 3.57 -17.93
C THR A 79 4.02 5.02 -17.44
N GLN A 80 2.88 5.62 -17.08
CA GLN A 80 2.86 6.99 -16.55
C GLN A 80 3.13 7.06 -15.03
N ARG A 81 3.36 5.92 -14.35
CA ARG A 81 3.46 5.80 -12.89
C ARG A 81 2.37 6.59 -12.15
N ARG A 82 1.13 6.52 -12.65
CA ARG A 82 0.01 7.31 -12.08
C ARG A 82 -0.32 6.78 -10.69
N ARG A 83 -0.44 7.70 -9.73
CA ARG A 83 -0.77 7.40 -8.34
C ARG A 83 -1.97 8.19 -7.85
N THR A 84 -2.61 7.69 -6.80
CA THR A 84 -3.52 8.46 -5.96
C THR A 84 -2.74 9.50 -5.13
N SER A 85 -3.45 10.41 -4.46
CA SER A 85 -2.81 11.41 -3.59
C SER A 85 -2.01 10.81 -2.42
N GLY A 86 -2.29 9.58 -1.99
CA GLY A 86 -1.51 8.83 -0.99
C GLY A 86 -0.50 7.84 -1.60
N GLY A 87 -0.21 7.95 -2.90
CA GLY A 87 0.88 7.19 -3.54
C GLY A 87 0.51 5.80 -4.05
N ARG A 88 -0.75 5.36 -4.01
CA ARG A 88 -1.14 4.03 -4.52
C ARG A 88 -1.19 4.00 -6.04
N SER A 89 -0.63 2.95 -6.65
CA SER A 89 -0.61 2.77 -8.11
C SER A 89 -2.03 2.66 -8.68
N LEU A 90 -2.38 3.53 -9.64
CA LEU A 90 -3.67 3.45 -10.32
C LEU A 90 -3.78 2.22 -11.21
N ALA A 91 -2.67 1.75 -11.80
CA ALA A 91 -2.65 0.53 -12.59
C ALA A 91 -3.01 -0.69 -11.73
N ASP A 92 -2.43 -0.78 -10.53
CA ASP A 92 -2.70 -1.88 -9.60
C ASP A 92 -4.13 -1.84 -9.05
N LEU A 93 -4.64 -0.64 -8.73
CA LEU A 93 -6.03 -0.45 -8.29
C LEU A 93 -7.03 -0.84 -9.38
N LEU A 94 -6.77 -0.43 -10.63
CA LEU A 94 -7.60 -0.77 -11.78
C LEU A 94 -7.58 -2.28 -12.04
N ALA A 95 -6.39 -2.89 -12.02
CA ALA A 95 -6.23 -4.33 -12.15
C ALA A 95 -6.86 -5.10 -10.97
N ALA A 96 -6.90 -4.52 -9.76
CA ALA A 96 -7.59 -5.09 -8.60
C ALA A 96 -9.09 -5.10 -8.77
N GLY A 97 -9.66 -4.00 -9.25
CA GLY A 97 -11.08 -3.93 -9.59
C GLY A 97 -11.46 -4.97 -10.64
N ALA A 98 -10.67 -5.07 -11.71
CA ALA A 98 -10.97 -5.94 -12.85
C ALA A 98 -11.03 -7.43 -12.49
N ARG A 99 -10.16 -7.90 -11.58
CA ARG A 99 -10.14 -9.31 -11.16
C ARG A 99 -10.97 -9.60 -9.90
N ALA A 100 -11.59 -8.59 -9.30
CA ALA A 100 -12.21 -8.70 -7.98
C ALA A 100 -13.23 -9.85 -7.90
N ASP A 101 -14.17 -9.89 -8.86
CA ASP A 101 -15.25 -10.88 -8.90
C ASP A 101 -14.70 -12.30 -9.08
N ALA A 102 -13.73 -12.48 -9.99
CA ALA A 102 -13.08 -13.77 -10.24
C ALA A 102 -12.29 -14.27 -9.02
N VAL A 103 -11.53 -13.38 -8.38
CA VAL A 103 -10.76 -13.70 -7.17
C VAL A 103 -11.67 -14.00 -5.98
N GLU A 104 -12.79 -13.28 -5.83
CA GLU A 104 -13.79 -13.56 -4.80
C GLU A 104 -14.41 -14.94 -5.00
N ALA A 105 -14.88 -15.25 -6.20
CA ALA A 105 -15.41 -16.58 -6.54
C ALA A 105 -14.37 -17.69 -6.30
N GLY A 106 -13.12 -17.48 -6.71
CA GLY A 106 -12.02 -18.41 -6.48
C GLY A 106 -11.75 -18.63 -4.99
N ARG A 107 -11.61 -17.55 -4.21
CA ARG A 107 -11.42 -17.61 -2.74
C ARG A 107 -12.56 -18.34 -2.04
N ASP A 108 -13.79 -18.17 -2.51
CA ASP A 108 -14.96 -18.85 -1.96
C ASP A 108 -14.91 -20.36 -2.19
N ALA A 109 -14.48 -20.79 -3.38
CA ALA A 109 -14.23 -22.18 -3.69
C ALA A 109 -13.06 -22.77 -2.87
N VAL A 110 -11.97 -22.01 -2.70
CA VAL A 110 -10.85 -22.41 -1.82
C VAL A 110 -11.31 -22.66 -0.39
N ARG A 111 -12.20 -21.82 0.16
CA ARG A 111 -12.76 -22.03 1.51
C ARG A 111 -13.59 -23.31 1.63
N ARG A 112 -14.22 -23.74 0.54
CA ARG A 112 -14.94 -25.03 0.45
C ARG A 112 -14.03 -26.23 0.14
N GLY A 113 -12.74 -25.99 -0.16
CA GLY A 113 -11.80 -27.02 -0.56
C GLY A 113 -12.03 -27.55 -1.99
N ASP A 114 -12.77 -26.82 -2.81
CA ASP A 114 -13.11 -27.22 -4.18
C ASP A 114 -12.07 -26.67 -5.16
N VAL A 115 -11.14 -27.53 -5.57
CA VAL A 115 -10.04 -27.16 -6.48
C VAL A 115 -10.56 -26.80 -7.87
N ARG A 116 -11.58 -27.51 -8.36
CA ARG A 116 -12.10 -27.29 -9.72
C ARG A 116 -12.83 -25.95 -9.77
N ALA A 117 -13.76 -25.72 -8.84
CA ALA A 117 -14.49 -24.46 -8.79
C ALA A 117 -13.59 -23.25 -8.51
N ALA A 118 -12.42 -23.44 -7.90
CA ALA A 118 -11.43 -22.38 -7.72
C ALA A 118 -10.70 -22.00 -9.02
N ASN A 119 -10.65 -22.92 -9.99
CA ASN A 119 -10.00 -22.70 -11.29
C ASN A 119 -10.95 -22.15 -12.35
N ASP A 120 -12.24 -22.49 -12.32
CA ASP A 120 -13.23 -22.01 -13.30
C ASP A 120 -13.15 -20.48 -13.57
N PRO A 121 -13.11 -19.58 -12.56
CA PRO A 121 -13.05 -18.13 -12.82
C PRO A 121 -11.71 -17.67 -13.41
N ILE A 122 -10.59 -18.37 -13.17
CA ILE A 122 -9.29 -18.01 -13.74
C ILE A 122 -9.14 -18.54 -15.17
N GLU A 123 -9.74 -19.69 -15.49
CA GLU A 123 -9.75 -20.24 -16.86
C GLU A 123 -10.44 -19.29 -17.84
N ALA A 124 -11.55 -18.64 -17.43
CA ALA A 124 -12.21 -17.61 -18.22
C ALA A 124 -11.30 -16.38 -18.48
N LEU A 125 -10.55 -15.95 -17.46
CA LEU A 125 -9.59 -14.84 -17.62
C LEU A 125 -8.40 -15.23 -18.53
N GLU A 126 -7.93 -16.48 -18.47
CA GLU A 126 -6.90 -16.98 -19.38
C GLU A 126 -7.39 -17.04 -20.84
N GLU A 127 -8.67 -17.32 -21.08
CA GLU A 127 -9.27 -17.25 -22.42
C GLU A 127 -9.26 -15.82 -22.96
N VAL A 128 -9.72 -14.84 -22.18
CA VAL A 128 -9.64 -13.41 -22.53
C VAL A 128 -8.20 -13.00 -22.86
N LEU A 129 -7.23 -13.40 -22.04
CA LEU A 129 -5.82 -13.07 -22.29
C LEU A 129 -5.33 -13.64 -23.63
N ARG A 130 -5.73 -14.87 -23.97
CA ARG A 130 -5.37 -15.52 -25.23
C ARG A 130 -6.00 -14.82 -26.43
N GLU A 131 -7.26 -14.42 -26.32
CA GLU A 131 -7.98 -13.69 -27.37
C GLU A 131 -7.33 -12.34 -27.69
N LEU A 132 -6.84 -11.64 -26.68
CA LEU A 132 -6.19 -10.32 -26.84
C LEU A 132 -4.71 -10.41 -27.23
N CYS A 133 -4.27 -11.55 -27.79
CA CYS A 133 -2.90 -11.81 -28.18
C CYS A 133 -1.90 -11.47 -27.07
N GLU A 134 -2.31 -11.76 -25.82
CA GLU A 134 -1.48 -11.66 -24.65
C GLU A 134 -1.01 -10.21 -24.40
N ASP A 135 -1.98 -9.31 -24.42
CA ASP A 135 -1.82 -7.92 -23.99
C ASP A 135 -1.28 -7.84 -22.55
N HIS A 136 -0.14 -7.15 -22.33
CA HIS A 136 0.50 -7.16 -21.01
C HIS A 136 -0.29 -6.43 -19.91
N GLY A 137 -1.22 -5.54 -20.27
CA GLY A 137 -2.14 -4.93 -19.31
C GLY A 137 -3.13 -5.96 -18.77
N VAL A 138 -3.71 -6.78 -19.65
CA VAL A 138 -4.58 -7.90 -19.26
C VAL A 138 -3.76 -9.01 -18.60
N ALA A 139 -2.55 -9.30 -19.09
CA ALA A 139 -1.65 -10.27 -18.48
C ALA A 139 -1.37 -9.95 -17.01
N THR A 140 -1.20 -8.66 -16.69
CA THR A 140 -1.03 -8.19 -15.31
C THR A 140 -2.24 -8.53 -14.45
N VAL A 141 -3.46 -8.34 -14.96
CA VAL A 141 -4.70 -8.69 -14.27
C VAL A 141 -4.78 -10.19 -13.99
N VAL A 142 -4.54 -11.02 -15.01
CA VAL A 142 -4.64 -12.49 -14.91
C VAL A 142 -3.54 -13.06 -14.00
N ALA A 143 -2.30 -12.60 -14.15
CA ALA A 143 -1.19 -13.03 -13.28
C ALA A 143 -1.45 -12.68 -11.80
N ARG A 144 -1.94 -11.46 -11.51
CA ARG A 144 -2.35 -11.09 -10.15
C ARG A 144 -3.51 -11.95 -9.65
N ALA A 145 -4.46 -12.32 -10.50
CA ALA A 145 -5.58 -13.19 -10.11
C ALA A 145 -5.11 -14.60 -9.72
N HIS A 146 -4.18 -15.20 -10.48
CA HIS A 146 -3.53 -16.44 -10.07
C HIS A 146 -2.84 -16.29 -8.71
N MET A 147 -2.04 -15.24 -8.51
CA MET A 147 -1.33 -15.04 -7.24
C MET A 147 -2.30 -14.88 -6.07
N ASP A 148 -3.38 -14.13 -6.23
CA ASP A 148 -4.41 -13.90 -5.20
C ASP A 148 -5.14 -15.19 -4.80
N ILE A 149 -5.49 -16.05 -5.76
CA ILE A 149 -6.14 -17.35 -5.51
C ILE A 149 -5.11 -18.34 -4.94
N GLY A 150 -3.89 -18.35 -5.47
CA GLY A 150 -2.77 -19.15 -4.97
C GLY A 150 -2.51 -18.88 -3.49
N GLN A 151 -2.44 -17.60 -3.10
CA GLN A 151 -2.26 -17.21 -1.69
C GLN A 151 -3.43 -17.66 -0.80
N ALA A 152 -4.66 -17.66 -1.33
CA ALA A 152 -5.82 -18.17 -0.58
C ALA A 152 -5.67 -19.66 -0.23
N TRP A 153 -5.00 -20.45 -1.08
CA TRP A 153 -4.68 -21.84 -0.78
C TRP A 153 -3.69 -21.99 0.37
N LEU A 154 -2.71 -21.09 0.53
CA LEU A 154 -1.84 -21.12 1.72
C LEU A 154 -2.63 -20.74 2.98
N GLY A 155 -3.42 -19.66 2.90
CA GLY A 155 -4.10 -19.08 4.05
C GLY A 155 -3.13 -18.57 5.12
N ASP A 156 -3.62 -18.38 6.35
CA ASP A 156 -2.85 -17.80 7.45
C ASP A 156 -2.08 -18.84 8.29
N SER A 157 -2.14 -20.12 7.91
CA SER A 157 -1.47 -21.19 8.65
C SER A 157 0.04 -21.14 8.45
N PRO A 158 0.84 -21.51 9.48
CA PRO A 158 2.27 -21.74 9.31
C PRO A 158 2.55 -22.66 8.11
N ARG A 159 3.58 -22.35 7.31
CA ARG A 159 3.83 -23.02 6.03
C ARG A 159 4.05 -24.53 6.19
N ASP A 160 4.63 -24.98 7.30
CA ASP A 160 4.80 -26.39 7.64
C ASP A 160 3.45 -27.10 7.88
N ALA A 161 2.48 -26.41 8.47
CA ALA A 161 1.14 -26.92 8.75
C ALA A 161 0.18 -26.96 7.54
N VAL A 162 0.53 -26.31 6.42
CA VAL A 162 -0.34 -26.29 5.23
C VAL A 162 -0.37 -27.68 4.55
N PRO A 163 -1.56 -28.27 4.29
CA PRO A 163 -1.70 -29.54 3.58
C PRO A 163 -1.02 -29.58 2.21
N ALA A 164 -0.48 -30.74 1.83
CA ALA A 164 0.25 -30.92 0.57
C ALA A 164 -0.57 -30.54 -0.67
N ALA A 165 -1.86 -30.89 -0.70
CA ALA A 165 -2.75 -30.54 -1.81
C ALA A 165 -2.92 -29.01 -1.97
N ARG A 166 -3.01 -28.27 -0.85
CA ARG A 166 -3.11 -26.81 -0.86
C ARG A 166 -1.79 -26.15 -1.28
N LYS A 167 -0.65 -26.69 -0.83
CA LYS A 167 0.68 -26.29 -1.32
C LYS A 167 0.82 -26.50 -2.83
N ALA A 168 0.36 -27.65 -3.33
CA ALA A 168 0.40 -27.95 -4.75
C ALA A 168 -0.48 -26.98 -5.56
N ALA A 169 -1.67 -26.65 -5.07
CA ALA A 169 -2.55 -25.65 -5.70
C ALA A 169 -1.91 -24.25 -5.73
N PHE A 170 -1.35 -23.80 -4.60
CA PHE A 170 -0.56 -22.55 -4.52
C PHE A 170 0.56 -22.51 -5.58
N LEU A 171 1.39 -23.55 -5.64
CA LEU A 171 2.48 -23.65 -6.61
C LEU A 171 1.96 -23.70 -8.05
N GLY A 172 0.83 -24.34 -8.30
CA GLY A 172 0.17 -24.39 -9.61
C GLY A 172 -0.19 -22.99 -10.11
N HIS A 173 -0.90 -22.20 -9.28
CA HIS A 173 -1.24 -20.82 -9.63
C HIS A 173 0.01 -19.95 -9.83
N TYR A 174 1.00 -20.05 -8.94
CA TYR A 174 2.22 -19.25 -9.06
C TYR A 174 3.04 -19.60 -10.32
N ARG A 175 3.10 -20.88 -10.71
CA ARG A 175 3.71 -21.29 -11.98
C ARG A 175 2.92 -20.78 -13.19
N ALA A 176 1.60 -20.74 -13.12
CA ALA A 176 0.78 -20.16 -14.19
C ALA A 176 1.04 -18.65 -14.31
N ALA A 177 1.04 -17.91 -13.21
CA ALA A 177 1.40 -16.49 -13.17
C ALA A 177 2.81 -16.25 -13.73
N ALA A 178 3.82 -17.04 -13.33
CA ALA A 178 5.17 -16.94 -13.86
C ALA A 178 5.21 -17.14 -15.38
N ARG A 179 4.55 -18.18 -15.91
CA ARG A 179 4.45 -18.40 -17.37
C ARG A 179 3.80 -17.24 -18.13
N ILE A 180 2.87 -16.51 -17.50
CA ILE A 180 2.28 -15.31 -18.11
C ILE A 180 3.32 -14.18 -18.10
N VAL A 181 3.96 -13.93 -16.96
CA VAL A 181 4.90 -12.82 -16.76
C VAL A 181 6.19 -12.98 -17.59
N ASP A 182 6.72 -14.19 -17.71
CA ASP A 182 7.98 -14.52 -18.42
C ASP A 182 7.94 -14.19 -19.92
N ARG A 183 6.77 -13.86 -20.44
CA ARG A 183 6.54 -13.56 -21.86
C ARG A 183 6.71 -12.08 -22.17
N PHE A 184 6.91 -11.28 -21.13
CA PHE A 184 7.06 -9.85 -21.20
C PHE A 184 8.37 -9.43 -20.55
N ASP A 185 9.00 -8.43 -21.16
CA ASP A 185 10.16 -7.75 -20.61
C ASP A 185 9.70 -6.42 -20.00
N PRO A 186 9.80 -6.25 -18.67
CA PRO A 186 9.38 -5.02 -17.99
C PRO A 186 10.09 -3.76 -18.50
N PHE A 187 11.37 -3.84 -18.88
CA PHE A 187 12.12 -2.68 -19.37
C PHE A 187 11.77 -2.32 -20.81
N LEU A 188 11.65 -3.32 -21.69
CA LEU A 188 11.25 -3.06 -23.08
C LEU A 188 9.86 -2.45 -23.17
N LEU A 189 8.99 -2.75 -22.21
CA LEU A 189 7.61 -2.26 -22.16
C LEU A 189 7.43 -1.04 -21.26
N ASP A 190 8.49 -0.60 -20.56
CA ASP A 190 8.43 0.46 -19.55
C ASP A 190 7.29 0.23 -18.53
N ALA A 191 7.25 -0.98 -17.97
CA ALA A 191 6.13 -1.54 -17.22
C ALA A 191 6.55 -1.99 -15.81
N PRO A 192 6.64 -1.07 -14.83
CA PRO A 192 6.97 -1.42 -13.44
C PRO A 192 6.00 -2.42 -12.81
N GLY A 193 4.74 -2.46 -13.24
CA GLY A 193 3.75 -3.46 -12.79
C GLY A 193 4.17 -4.90 -13.11
N LEU A 194 4.87 -5.13 -14.21
CA LEU A 194 5.43 -6.44 -14.56
C LEU A 194 6.65 -6.79 -13.68
N ALA A 195 7.52 -5.81 -13.39
CA ALA A 195 8.62 -6.01 -12.45
C ALA A 195 8.11 -6.31 -11.02
N ALA A 196 7.04 -5.63 -10.60
CA ALA A 196 6.37 -5.91 -9.32
C ALA A 196 5.76 -7.32 -9.26
N LEU A 197 5.25 -7.84 -10.38
CA LEU A 197 4.82 -9.24 -10.47
C LEU A 197 5.99 -10.22 -10.27
N ARG A 198 7.15 -9.96 -10.88
CA ARG A 198 8.37 -10.78 -10.67
C ARG A 198 8.77 -10.83 -9.20
N CYS A 199 8.81 -9.69 -8.53
CA CYS A 199 9.06 -9.62 -7.08
C CYS A 199 8.06 -10.47 -6.28
N GLY A 200 6.77 -10.42 -6.63
CA GLY A 200 5.74 -11.18 -5.94
C GLY A 200 5.79 -12.69 -6.20
N LEU A 201 6.41 -13.14 -7.29
CA LEU A 201 6.57 -14.57 -7.63
C LEU A 201 7.67 -15.27 -6.81
N LEU A 202 8.54 -14.53 -6.14
CA LEU A 202 9.59 -15.05 -5.25
C LEU A 202 9.04 -16.02 -4.19
N ASP A 203 7.78 -15.83 -3.78
CA ASP A 203 7.09 -16.65 -2.79
C ASP A 203 6.96 -18.14 -3.13
N ALA A 204 7.04 -18.47 -4.42
CA ALA A 204 7.01 -19.85 -4.94
C ALA A 204 8.34 -20.27 -5.58
N ASP A 205 9.36 -19.41 -5.57
CA ASP A 205 10.68 -19.74 -6.11
C ASP A 205 11.39 -20.72 -5.17
N SER A 206 12.18 -21.63 -5.76
CA SER A 206 12.97 -22.61 -5.01
C SER A 206 14.26 -22.03 -4.40
N ARG A 207 14.73 -20.90 -4.95
CA ARG A 207 15.96 -20.20 -4.54
C ARG A 207 15.77 -18.67 -4.65
N PRO A 208 14.79 -18.08 -3.94
CA PRO A 208 14.45 -16.66 -4.06
C PRO A 208 15.62 -15.73 -3.71
N SER A 209 16.54 -16.16 -2.83
CA SER A 209 17.72 -15.38 -2.45
C SER A 209 18.69 -15.10 -3.61
N LEU A 210 18.66 -15.88 -4.69
CA LEU A 210 19.51 -15.68 -5.87
C LEU A 210 18.98 -14.61 -6.83
N ARG A 211 17.71 -14.20 -6.68
CA ARG A 211 17.02 -13.31 -7.61
C ARG A 211 16.43 -12.08 -6.95
N MET A 212 16.13 -12.16 -5.66
CA MET A 212 15.40 -11.13 -4.92
C MET A 212 16.00 -9.73 -5.09
N ALA A 213 17.32 -9.58 -4.93
CA ALA A 213 17.96 -8.27 -5.04
C ALA A 213 17.78 -7.70 -6.45
N ASP A 214 18.09 -8.48 -7.48
CA ASP A 214 17.95 -8.09 -8.89
C ASP A 214 16.49 -7.77 -9.26
N ASP A 215 15.53 -8.61 -8.88
CA ASP A 215 14.10 -8.39 -9.19
C ASP A 215 13.58 -7.09 -8.55
N TYR A 216 14.02 -6.75 -7.32
CA TYR A 216 13.65 -5.48 -6.68
C TYR A 216 14.43 -4.29 -7.23
N GLU A 217 15.70 -4.48 -7.58
CA GLU A 217 16.50 -3.47 -8.26
C GLU A 217 15.82 -3.05 -9.57
N ASP A 218 15.40 -4.00 -10.40
CA ASP A 218 14.68 -3.76 -11.64
C ASP A 218 13.40 -2.92 -11.40
N LEU A 219 12.62 -3.28 -10.37
CA LEU A 219 11.42 -2.55 -10.01
C LEU A 219 11.72 -1.13 -9.53
N ILE A 220 12.75 -0.95 -8.71
CA ILE A 220 13.16 0.35 -8.18
C ILE A 220 13.71 1.24 -9.29
N ASP A 221 14.46 0.68 -10.24
CA ASP A 221 14.97 1.43 -11.40
C ASP A 221 13.82 1.89 -12.31
N LEU A 222 12.79 1.06 -12.50
CA LEU A 222 11.60 1.42 -13.30
C LEU A 222 10.66 2.40 -12.57
N ASP A 223 10.56 2.34 -11.26
CA ASP A 223 9.63 3.15 -10.46
C ASP A 223 10.27 3.56 -9.11
N PRO A 224 11.27 4.48 -9.14
CA PRO A 224 12.06 4.81 -7.96
C PRO A 224 11.26 5.53 -6.88
N GLN A 225 10.08 6.05 -7.21
CA GLN A 225 9.15 6.68 -6.27
C GLN A 225 8.25 5.68 -5.52
N ASN A 226 8.40 4.38 -5.76
CA ASN A 226 7.58 3.35 -5.13
C ASN A 226 8.08 2.98 -3.72
N ASP A 227 7.65 3.75 -2.72
CA ASP A 227 7.94 3.46 -1.31
C ASP A 227 7.43 2.08 -0.87
N GLY A 228 6.32 1.61 -1.44
CA GLY A 228 5.81 0.26 -1.22
C GLY A 228 6.77 -0.85 -1.65
N ALA A 229 7.45 -0.67 -2.79
CA ALA A 229 8.47 -1.60 -3.28
C ALA A 229 9.68 -1.62 -2.34
N LEU A 230 10.17 -0.45 -1.93
CA LEU A 230 11.29 -0.31 -0.98
C LEU A 230 10.98 -1.01 0.35
N ARG A 231 9.79 -0.79 0.91
CA ARG A 231 9.34 -1.43 2.15
C ARG A 231 9.25 -2.95 2.03
N GLN A 232 8.71 -3.45 0.92
CA GLN A 232 8.61 -4.90 0.69
C GLN A 232 9.99 -5.53 0.48
N PHE A 233 10.91 -4.83 -0.19
CA PHE A 233 12.29 -5.29 -0.34
C PHE A 233 12.96 -5.50 1.02
N GLY A 234 12.85 -4.51 1.91
CA GLY A 234 13.37 -4.61 3.28
C GLY A 234 12.80 -5.78 4.08
N ARG A 235 11.52 -6.09 3.89
CA ARG A 235 10.90 -7.28 4.52
C ARG A 235 11.50 -8.57 3.98
N HIS A 236 11.62 -8.70 2.66
CA HIS A 236 12.18 -9.90 2.02
C HIS A 236 13.67 -10.09 2.35
N LEU A 237 14.40 -9.01 2.65
CA LEU A 237 15.79 -9.03 3.12
C LEU A 237 15.97 -9.57 4.55
N LEU A 238 14.91 -9.70 5.36
CA LEU A 238 15.03 -10.30 6.70
C LEU A 238 15.38 -11.80 6.64
N PRO A 239 16.11 -12.35 7.64
CA PRO A 239 16.48 -13.78 7.67
C PRO A 239 15.32 -14.77 7.65
N ARG A 240 14.15 -14.37 8.15
CA ARG A 240 12.94 -15.21 8.13
C ARG A 240 12.37 -15.41 6.72
N TRP A 241 12.79 -14.57 5.76
CA TRP A 241 12.38 -14.60 4.36
C TRP A 241 13.55 -15.09 3.52
N TYR A 242 14.22 -14.22 2.76
CA TYR A 242 15.22 -14.65 1.77
C TYR A 242 16.62 -14.08 2.01
N GLY A 243 16.77 -13.10 2.92
CA GLY A 243 18.02 -12.37 3.11
C GLY A 243 18.73 -12.64 4.44
N SER A 244 19.53 -11.66 4.87
CA SER A 244 20.24 -11.61 6.14
C SER A 244 20.28 -10.18 6.67
N TYR A 245 20.62 -9.99 7.95
CA TYR A 245 20.75 -8.63 8.50
C TYR A 245 21.89 -7.84 7.83
N GLU A 246 22.94 -8.52 7.38
CA GLU A 246 24.04 -7.94 6.61
C GLU A 246 23.58 -7.51 5.22
N ALA A 247 22.80 -8.37 4.53
CA ALA A 247 22.23 -8.03 3.23
C ALA A 247 21.26 -6.86 3.34
N LEU A 248 20.43 -6.82 4.40
CA LEU A 248 19.52 -5.71 4.67
C LEU A 248 20.24 -4.36 4.75
N ASP A 249 21.29 -4.23 5.55
CA ASP A 249 22.03 -2.95 5.66
C ASP A 249 22.75 -2.60 4.36
N ALA A 250 23.38 -3.60 3.72
CA ALA A 250 24.10 -3.39 2.48
C ALA A 250 23.18 -2.91 1.34
N GLU A 251 22.01 -3.53 1.18
CA GLU A 251 21.03 -3.10 0.18
C GLU A 251 20.37 -1.77 0.54
N ALA A 252 20.05 -1.53 1.81
CA ALA A 252 19.49 -0.24 2.22
C ALA A 252 20.42 0.94 1.85
N ARG A 253 21.74 0.77 2.06
CA ARG A 253 22.74 1.77 1.70
C ARG A 253 22.93 1.90 0.19
N ARG A 254 22.98 0.77 -0.54
CA ARG A 254 23.08 0.78 -2.01
C ARG A 254 21.89 1.49 -2.64
N THR A 255 20.68 1.16 -2.20
CA THR A 255 19.46 1.76 -2.74
C THR A 255 19.37 3.24 -2.39
N ALA A 256 19.75 3.65 -1.17
CA ALA A 256 19.84 5.07 -0.83
C ALA A 256 20.80 5.84 -1.75
N ALA A 257 21.98 5.29 -2.05
CA ALA A 257 22.90 5.90 -3.00
C ALA A 257 22.32 5.96 -4.42
N ARG A 258 21.68 4.86 -4.88
CA ARG A 258 21.04 4.75 -6.20
C ARG A 258 19.90 5.75 -6.39
N THR A 259 19.05 5.93 -5.38
CA THR A 259 17.86 6.79 -5.45
C THR A 259 18.05 8.13 -4.76
N GLY A 260 19.30 8.56 -4.51
CA GLY A 260 19.60 9.77 -3.74
C GLY A 260 18.97 11.04 -4.30
N GLU A 261 18.83 11.14 -5.63
CA GLU A 261 18.13 12.28 -6.26
C GLU A 261 16.64 12.30 -5.94
N VAL A 262 16.02 11.12 -5.83
CA VAL A 262 14.57 10.97 -5.56
C VAL A 262 14.28 11.11 -4.07
N TRP A 263 15.07 10.45 -3.23
CA TRP A 263 14.75 10.25 -1.82
C TRP A 263 15.77 10.81 -0.83
N GLY A 264 16.95 11.27 -1.26
CA GLY A 264 18.06 11.47 -0.33
C GLY A 264 18.36 10.19 0.45
N ALA A 265 18.45 10.28 1.77
CA ALA A 265 18.55 9.15 2.69
C ALA A 265 17.22 8.36 2.83
N GLY A 266 16.10 8.87 2.32
CA GLY A 266 14.76 8.30 2.53
C GLY A 266 14.58 6.85 2.08
N ALA A 267 15.30 6.38 1.05
CA ALA A 267 15.20 4.97 0.65
C ALA A 267 15.81 4.01 1.68
N TYR A 268 16.84 4.45 2.44
CA TYR A 268 17.36 3.70 3.59
C TYR A 268 16.24 3.51 4.62
N THR A 269 15.54 4.59 4.93
CA THR A 269 14.42 4.61 5.87
C THR A 269 13.28 3.71 5.40
N TRP A 270 12.86 3.80 4.13
CA TRP A 270 11.78 2.96 3.60
C TRP A 270 12.11 1.47 3.62
N ILE A 271 13.35 1.08 3.28
CA ILE A 271 13.78 -0.32 3.35
C ILE A 271 13.76 -0.82 4.80
N TYR A 272 14.24 -0.03 5.76
CA TYR A 272 14.23 -0.45 7.16
C TYR A 272 12.85 -0.37 7.82
N PHE A 273 11.92 0.43 7.29
CA PHE A 273 10.65 0.81 7.93
C PHE A 273 9.85 -0.40 8.44
N ASP A 274 9.49 -1.31 7.54
CA ASP A 274 8.76 -2.52 7.92
C ASP A 274 9.69 -3.57 8.55
N ALA A 275 10.97 -3.57 8.18
CA ALA A 275 11.93 -4.58 8.65
C ALA A 275 12.11 -4.50 10.18
N VAL A 276 12.31 -3.31 10.74
CA VAL A 276 12.49 -3.13 12.19
C VAL A 276 11.18 -3.20 12.97
N ALA A 277 10.04 -2.90 12.33
CA ALA A 277 8.72 -3.10 12.92
C ALA A 277 8.41 -4.60 13.11
N LEU A 278 8.85 -5.45 12.17
CA LEU A 278 8.63 -6.88 12.20
C LEU A 278 9.69 -7.64 13.00
N ASP A 279 10.94 -7.17 13.00
CA ASP A 279 12.09 -7.82 13.62
C ASP A 279 12.95 -6.84 14.43
N PRO A 280 12.84 -6.84 15.77
CA PRO A 280 13.68 -6.00 16.62
C PRO A 280 15.19 -6.23 16.43
N MET A 281 15.62 -7.38 15.89
CA MET A 281 17.04 -7.63 15.64
C MET A 281 17.62 -6.84 14.47
N ALA A 282 16.77 -6.29 13.59
CA ALA A 282 17.21 -5.40 12.53
C ALA A 282 17.77 -4.07 13.08
N PHE A 283 17.36 -3.63 14.29
CA PHE A 283 17.95 -2.47 14.96
C PHE A 283 19.45 -2.61 15.27
N ARG A 284 20.00 -3.84 15.31
CA ARG A 284 21.43 -4.05 15.62
C ARG A 284 22.38 -3.59 14.52
N ARG A 285 21.89 -3.53 13.28
CA ARG A 285 22.68 -3.09 12.11
C ARG A 285 22.26 -1.71 11.62
N LEU A 286 21.05 -1.27 11.97
CA LEU A 286 20.51 0.02 11.59
C LEU A 286 21.37 1.18 12.12
N ASP A 287 21.62 2.14 11.24
CA ASP A 287 22.19 3.44 11.56
C ASP A 287 21.07 4.42 11.91
N ALA A 288 20.97 4.78 13.19
CA ALA A 288 19.84 5.55 13.70
C ALA A 288 19.81 6.98 13.17
N GLU A 289 20.98 7.61 13.02
CA GLU A 289 21.06 8.98 12.51
C GLU A 289 20.76 9.02 11.02
N PHE A 290 21.27 8.05 10.24
CA PHE A 290 20.95 7.97 8.81
C PHE A 290 19.47 7.66 8.56
N PHE A 291 18.84 6.84 9.41
CA PHE A 291 17.39 6.62 9.36
C PHE A 291 16.60 7.90 9.67
N VAL A 292 17.04 8.69 10.66
CA VAL A 292 16.38 9.96 11.00
C VAL A 292 16.59 11.01 9.90
N GLU A 293 17.78 11.11 9.32
CA GLU A 293 18.02 11.93 8.13
C GLU A 293 17.05 11.54 7.00
N GLY A 294 16.87 10.24 6.75
CA GLY A 294 15.91 9.77 5.76
C GLY A 294 14.45 10.07 6.12
N LEU A 295 14.07 10.12 7.41
CA LEU A 295 12.73 10.59 7.81
C LEU A 295 12.51 12.06 7.44
N HIS A 296 13.51 12.91 7.69
CA HIS A 296 13.47 14.32 7.28
C HIS A 296 13.37 14.46 5.77
N ASP A 297 14.25 13.79 5.02
CA ASP A 297 14.22 13.82 3.54
C ASP A 297 12.88 13.40 2.97
N ILE A 298 12.25 12.36 3.53
CA ILE A 298 10.93 11.90 3.05
C ILE A 298 9.88 13.00 3.22
N LEU A 299 9.80 13.61 4.40
CA LEU A 299 8.76 14.60 4.71
C LEU A 299 9.02 15.97 4.05
N ASP A 300 10.28 16.29 3.76
CA ASP A 300 10.64 17.48 2.98
C ASP A 300 10.30 17.32 1.49
N ARG A 301 10.41 16.09 0.96
CA ARG A 301 10.15 15.78 -0.46
C ARG A 301 8.70 15.39 -0.73
N ARG A 302 8.00 14.87 0.28
CA ARG A 302 6.57 14.52 0.28
C ARG A 302 5.91 15.08 1.53
N ASP A 303 5.52 16.34 1.46
CA ASP A 303 4.90 17.12 2.54
C ASP A 303 3.39 16.87 2.69
N ASP A 304 2.89 15.77 2.15
CA ASP A 304 1.47 15.44 2.18
C ASP A 304 1.03 14.84 3.52
N GLN A 305 -0.25 15.04 3.86
CA GLN A 305 -0.80 14.59 5.14
C GLN A 305 -0.86 13.07 5.27
N HIS A 306 -0.91 12.31 4.16
CA HIS A 306 -0.88 10.85 4.24
C HIS A 306 0.49 10.38 4.72
N THR A 307 1.57 10.88 4.11
CA THR A 307 2.96 10.58 4.52
C THR A 307 3.22 11.02 5.96
N ALA A 308 2.77 12.22 6.36
CA ALA A 308 2.87 12.68 7.75
C ALA A 308 2.16 11.74 8.73
N ASN A 309 0.96 11.25 8.40
CA ASN A 309 0.24 10.27 9.23
C ASN A 309 0.96 8.90 9.30
N VAL A 310 1.56 8.44 8.20
CA VAL A 310 2.34 7.18 8.18
C VAL A 310 3.54 7.29 9.12
N MET A 311 4.29 8.39 9.02
CA MET A 311 5.45 8.63 9.87
C MET A 311 5.07 8.82 11.34
N ALA A 312 4.03 9.61 11.61
CA ALA A 312 3.51 9.83 12.96
C ALA A 312 3.04 8.53 13.62
N ALA A 313 2.26 7.71 12.91
CA ALA A 313 1.80 6.42 13.42
C ALA A 313 2.98 5.48 13.68
N TYR A 314 3.99 5.48 12.81
CA TYR A 314 5.15 4.65 13.00
C TYR A 314 5.99 5.05 14.23
N THR A 315 6.36 6.33 14.36
CA THR A 315 7.18 6.80 15.47
C THR A 315 6.43 6.82 16.80
N GLY A 316 5.15 7.21 16.78
CA GLY A 316 4.31 7.40 17.98
C GLY A 316 3.55 6.15 18.44
N LEU A 317 3.31 5.15 17.58
CA LEU A 317 2.57 3.94 17.95
C LEU A 317 3.37 2.65 17.73
N THR A 318 3.98 2.46 16.56
CA THR A 318 4.71 1.21 16.27
C THR A 318 6.00 1.12 17.11
N LEU A 319 6.71 2.24 17.28
CA LEU A 319 7.99 2.26 17.98
C LEU A 319 7.91 2.65 19.47
N SER A 320 6.80 3.24 19.96
CA SER A 320 6.71 3.85 21.29
C SER A 320 6.88 2.90 22.49
N GLY A 321 6.40 1.65 22.40
CA GLY A 321 6.30 0.75 23.56
C GLY A 321 7.59 0.08 24.08
N MET A 322 8.77 0.26 23.47
CA MET A 322 10.04 -0.38 23.91
C MET A 322 11.29 0.48 23.69
N ALA A 323 11.13 1.81 23.65
CA ALA A 323 12.22 2.74 23.41
C ALA A 323 13.04 2.98 24.68
N ALA A 324 14.09 2.18 24.93
CA ALA A 324 15.05 2.50 25.98
C ALA A 324 15.75 3.85 25.66
N PRO A 325 15.94 4.76 26.64
CA PRO A 325 16.68 5.99 26.43
C PRO A 325 18.07 5.72 25.84
N GLY A 326 18.45 6.49 24.81
CA GLY A 326 19.73 6.33 24.11
C GLY A 326 19.81 5.14 23.13
N SER A 327 18.74 4.35 22.96
CA SER A 327 18.69 3.31 21.93
C SER A 327 18.37 3.88 20.54
N ALA A 328 18.78 3.18 19.47
CA ALA A 328 18.39 3.50 18.09
C ALA A 328 16.87 3.63 17.93
N ARG A 329 16.11 2.72 18.56
CA ARG A 329 14.65 2.78 18.58
C ARG A 329 14.12 4.04 19.25
N GLY A 330 14.69 4.44 20.38
CA GLY A 330 14.30 5.67 21.08
C GLY A 330 14.66 6.93 20.31
N ARG A 331 15.81 6.94 19.63
CA ARG A 331 16.21 8.04 18.74
C ARG A 331 15.20 8.28 17.61
N ILE A 332 14.73 7.19 16.99
CA ILE A 332 13.75 7.25 15.90
C ILE A 332 12.35 7.60 16.45
N ALA A 333 11.91 6.94 17.52
CA ALA A 333 10.62 7.22 18.16
C ALA A 333 10.51 8.70 18.63
N GLY A 334 11.62 9.28 19.09
CA GLY A 334 11.71 10.69 19.48
C GLY A 334 11.41 11.69 18.37
N CYS A 335 11.44 11.27 17.10
CA CYS A 335 11.04 12.13 15.97
C CYS A 335 9.52 12.40 15.94
N PHE A 336 8.73 11.69 16.75
CA PHE A 336 7.28 11.91 16.83
C PHE A 336 6.92 13.35 17.18
N ASP A 337 7.63 13.99 18.12
CA ASP A 337 7.36 15.39 18.50
C ASP A 337 7.51 16.34 17.32
N TRP A 338 8.62 16.22 16.59
CA TRP A 338 8.89 17.01 15.39
C TRP A 338 7.81 16.80 14.31
N ILE A 339 7.43 15.55 14.05
CA ILE A 339 6.37 15.24 13.06
C ILE A 339 5.03 15.88 13.47
N LEU A 340 4.65 15.78 14.75
CA LEU A 340 3.42 16.39 15.25
C LEU A 340 3.43 17.90 15.12
N ARG A 341 4.57 18.54 15.39
CA ARG A 341 4.71 19.99 15.33
C ARG A 341 4.74 20.53 13.92
N ASP A 342 5.54 19.92 13.06
CA ASP A 342 5.92 20.56 11.81
C ASP A 342 5.13 20.01 10.62
N HIS A 343 4.60 18.78 10.70
CA HIS A 343 3.99 18.11 9.54
C HIS A 343 2.53 17.68 9.74
N LEU A 344 2.13 17.22 10.94
CA LEU A 344 0.77 16.71 11.14
C LEU A 344 -0.24 17.85 11.32
N ARG A 345 -1.27 17.89 10.47
CA ARG A 345 -2.36 18.89 10.49
C ARG A 345 -3.74 18.25 10.55
N GLU A 346 -3.85 17.01 10.07
CA GLU A 346 -5.06 16.21 10.17
C GLU A 346 -4.73 14.73 10.43
N ILE A 347 -5.68 14.01 11.01
CA ILE A 347 -5.60 12.57 11.24
C ILE A 347 -6.29 11.83 10.10
N HIS A 348 -5.59 10.83 9.55
CA HIS A 348 -6.13 9.86 8.59
C HIS A 348 -6.33 8.51 9.31
N PRO A 349 -7.54 8.20 9.83
CA PRO A 349 -7.71 7.08 10.75
C PRO A 349 -7.30 5.72 10.17
N LEU A 350 -7.53 5.47 8.87
CA LEU A 350 -7.15 4.18 8.28
C LEU A 350 -5.64 3.93 8.28
N VAL A 351 -4.81 4.98 8.19
CA VAL A 351 -3.35 4.88 8.32
C VAL A 351 -2.96 4.38 9.71
N TRP A 352 -3.52 5.01 10.75
CA TRP A 352 -3.31 4.62 12.15
C TRP A 352 -3.90 3.25 12.51
N ALA A 353 -5.00 2.86 11.84
CA ALA A 353 -5.60 1.55 12.00
C ALA A 353 -4.72 0.43 11.40
N ALA A 354 -4.03 0.73 10.30
CA ALA A 354 -3.13 -0.18 9.60
C ALA A 354 -1.75 -0.29 10.26
N ALA A 355 -1.31 0.75 10.98
CA ALA A 355 -0.05 0.73 11.71
C ALA A 355 0.00 -0.43 12.73
N PRO A 356 1.07 -1.24 12.73
CA PRO A 356 1.27 -2.27 13.75
C PRO A 356 1.37 -1.59 15.13
N ALA A 357 0.59 -2.07 16.10
CA ALA A 357 0.78 -1.66 17.48
C ALA A 357 2.04 -2.31 18.06
N ALA A 358 2.70 -1.66 19.02
CA ALA A 358 3.83 -2.24 19.74
C ALA A 358 3.47 -3.55 20.47
N SER A 359 2.19 -3.73 20.84
CA SER A 359 1.60 -4.99 21.26
C SER A 359 1.08 -5.77 20.04
N HIS A 360 1.42 -7.07 19.95
CA HIS A 360 1.00 -7.97 18.86
C HIS A 360 -0.51 -8.29 18.86
N GLU A 361 -1.37 -7.29 18.90
CA GLU A 361 -2.80 -7.49 18.68
C GLU A 361 -3.08 -7.58 17.17
N LYS A 362 -3.59 -8.73 16.75
CA LYS A 362 -4.03 -8.93 15.36
C LYS A 362 -5.11 -7.90 15.03
N PRO A 363 -5.07 -7.22 13.87
CA PRO A 363 -6.14 -6.34 13.46
C PRO A 363 -7.45 -7.13 13.34
N VAL A 364 -8.50 -6.71 14.06
CA VAL A 364 -9.85 -7.25 13.88
C VAL A 364 -10.38 -6.77 12.52
N LYS A 365 -10.78 -7.71 11.66
CA LYS A 365 -11.40 -7.43 10.35
C LYS A 365 -12.87 -7.05 10.56
N GLY A 366 -13.22 -5.81 10.19
CA GLY A 366 -14.57 -5.28 10.15
C GLY A 366 -14.57 -3.84 9.63
N THR A 367 -15.50 -3.52 8.73
CA THR A 367 -15.52 -2.24 7.98
C THR A 367 -15.98 -1.04 8.79
N GLU A 368 -16.64 -1.23 9.95
CA GLU A 368 -17.01 -0.14 10.87
C GLU A 368 -16.11 -0.06 12.13
N ASP A 369 -15.14 -0.96 12.29
CA ASP A 369 -14.21 -0.97 13.43
C ASP A 369 -12.85 -0.32 13.09
N GLY A 370 -12.42 -0.37 11.81
CA GLY A 370 -11.12 0.15 11.38
C GLY A 370 -10.93 1.65 11.60
N THR A 371 -11.82 2.49 11.07
CA THR A 371 -11.74 3.96 11.21
C THR A 371 -11.82 4.38 12.67
N ARG A 372 -12.74 3.81 13.45
CA ARG A 372 -12.87 4.09 14.89
C ARG A 372 -11.59 3.71 15.63
N ARG A 373 -11.09 2.49 15.42
CA ARG A 373 -9.85 2.00 16.04
C ARG A 373 -8.65 2.89 15.69
N GLY A 374 -8.52 3.26 14.43
CA GLY A 374 -7.45 4.14 13.98
C GLY A 374 -7.53 5.53 14.61
N ARG A 375 -8.73 6.09 14.69
CA ARG A 375 -8.99 7.36 15.36
C ARG A 375 -8.60 7.32 16.84
N VAL A 376 -9.02 6.26 17.55
CA VAL A 376 -8.64 6.05 18.96
C VAL A 376 -7.13 5.95 19.09
N ARG A 377 -6.47 5.12 18.29
CA ARG A 377 -5.00 4.96 18.30
C ARG A 377 -4.27 6.28 18.09
N ALA A 378 -4.68 7.07 17.09
CA ALA A 378 -4.09 8.36 16.79
C ALA A 378 -4.22 9.34 17.96
N LEU A 379 -5.45 9.52 18.45
CA LEU A 379 -5.73 10.45 19.54
C LEU A 379 -5.08 10.01 20.85
N SER A 380 -5.00 8.72 21.14
CA SER A 380 -4.30 8.19 22.30
C SER A 380 -2.79 8.44 22.23
N ALA A 381 -2.14 8.20 21.09
CA ALA A 381 -0.72 8.46 20.92
C ALA A 381 -0.39 9.96 21.07
N ILE A 382 -1.23 10.84 20.50
CA ILE A 382 -1.08 12.29 20.66
C ILE A 382 -1.34 12.71 22.12
N ALA A 383 -2.36 12.14 22.78
CA ALA A 383 -2.65 12.44 24.18
C ALA A 383 -1.54 12.01 25.12
N GLU A 384 -0.92 10.85 24.87
CA GLU A 384 0.22 10.36 25.64
C GLU A 384 1.42 11.31 25.48
N HIS A 385 1.67 11.80 24.26
CA HIS A 385 2.73 12.77 23.99
C HIS A 385 2.55 14.10 24.74
N PHE A 386 1.32 14.63 24.76
CA PHE A 386 0.98 15.89 25.45
C PHE A 386 0.42 15.69 26.87
N ALA A 387 0.67 14.52 27.49
CA ALA A 387 0.05 14.18 28.77
C ALA A 387 0.35 15.20 29.88
N ALA A 388 1.57 15.74 29.92
CA ALA A 388 1.96 16.75 30.92
C ALA A 388 1.14 18.04 30.79
N ASP A 389 0.95 18.55 29.57
CA ASP A 389 0.19 19.76 29.28
C ASP A 389 -1.30 19.57 29.59
N ILE A 390 -1.85 18.41 29.21
CA ILE A 390 -3.24 18.03 29.45
C ILE A 390 -3.52 17.88 30.95
N LEU A 391 -2.61 17.28 31.70
CA LEU A 391 -2.72 17.14 33.17
C LEU A 391 -2.61 18.49 33.88
N ALA A 392 -1.89 19.46 33.30
CA ALA A 392 -1.84 20.84 33.77
C ALA A 392 -3.11 21.66 33.45
N GLY A 393 -4.11 21.05 32.80
CA GLY A 393 -5.38 21.68 32.43
C GLY A 393 -5.40 22.25 31.01
N GLY A 394 -4.30 22.14 30.27
CA GLY A 394 -4.19 22.66 28.92
C GLY A 394 -5.00 21.86 27.88
N ARG A 395 -5.42 22.55 26.84
CA ARG A 395 -6.00 22.00 25.61
C ARG A 395 -4.99 22.15 24.46
N VAL A 396 -4.74 21.06 23.74
CA VAL A 396 -3.88 21.01 22.57
C VAL A 396 -4.72 21.25 21.32
N VAL A 397 -4.46 22.33 20.59
CA VAL A 397 -5.17 22.70 19.36
C VAL A 397 -4.18 22.70 18.20
N PHE A 398 -4.43 21.89 17.17
CA PHE A 398 -3.62 21.83 15.96
C PHE A 398 -4.12 22.87 14.95
N SER A 399 -3.22 23.74 14.51
CA SER A 399 -3.41 24.68 13.39
C SER A 399 -2.40 24.39 12.27
N ASP A 400 -2.42 25.22 11.23
CA ASP A 400 -1.43 25.18 10.13
C ASP A 400 0.01 25.41 10.64
N ASP A 401 0.18 26.09 11.79
CA ASP A 401 1.46 26.35 12.45
C ASP A 401 1.85 25.24 13.46
N GLY A 402 1.05 24.17 13.54
CA GLY A 402 1.26 23.07 14.47
C GLY A 402 0.41 23.13 15.75
N PRO A 403 0.69 22.27 16.75
CA PRO A 403 -0.04 22.20 17.98
C PRO A 403 0.32 23.36 18.92
N GLN A 404 -0.71 24.02 19.46
CA GLN A 404 -0.61 25.04 20.48
C GLN A 404 -1.32 24.57 21.75
N VAL A 405 -0.71 24.80 22.92
CA VAL A 405 -1.33 24.51 24.21
C VAL A 405 -2.04 25.77 24.71
N THR A 406 -3.36 25.72 24.79
CA THR A 406 -4.21 26.80 25.31
C THR A 406 -4.71 26.47 26.72
N PRO A 407 -4.82 27.44 27.64
CA PRO A 407 -5.36 27.22 28.98
C PRO A 407 -6.81 26.72 29.02
#